data_AF-A0A1D9P8U8-F1
#
_entry.id   AF-A0A1D9P8U8-F1
#
_cell.length_a   1.000
_cell.length_b   1.000
_cell.length_c   1.000
_cell.angle_alpha   90.00
_cell.angle_beta   90.00
_cell.angle_gamma   90.00
#
_symmetry.space_group_name_H-M   'P 1'
#
loop_
_entity.id
_entity.type
_entity.pdbx_description
1 polymer ?
#
loop_
_entity_poly.entity_id
_entity_poly.type
_entity_poly.pdbx_seq_one_letter_code
_entity_poly.pdbx_strand_id
1 'polypeptide(L)'
;MSKVDASKFKFKYEYQEKDLKFILNSIYKCYLRIITSNITVNNNENDIRDLFISDLYLDNHKLKQELDIVEFKFDKEIQTETGRVDIRVLNMIKTMKGDFKPYYFIECKRLDGVINPENKNTLNDKYINDGINRFVEEKYHTYQEANAMIGFVVKEIDINENCKFFKLLNPHKFVDNFDYSYISTHITKSKKEFTLYHLMLDFSMKIISK
;
A
#
# COMPACT_ATOMS: atom_id res chain seq x y z
N MET A 1 -10.94 23.35 -32.65
CA MET A 1 -11.04 22.41 -31.52
C MET A 1 -9.91 21.41 -31.65
N SER A 2 -8.91 21.42 -30.77
CA SER A 2 -7.83 20.44 -30.80
C SER A 2 -8.39 19.07 -30.41
N LYS A 3 -8.22 18.07 -31.29
CA LYS A 3 -8.54 16.68 -30.97
C LYS A 3 -7.64 16.26 -29.80
N VAL A 4 -8.25 16.02 -28.65
CA VAL A 4 -7.58 15.46 -27.47
C VAL A 4 -7.09 14.06 -27.87
N ASP A 5 -5.78 13.87 -27.84
CA ASP A 5 -5.13 12.64 -28.26
C ASP A 5 -5.22 11.59 -27.13
N ALA A 6 -6.22 10.71 -27.23
CA ALA A 6 -6.49 9.65 -26.25
C ALA A 6 -5.32 8.66 -26.08
N SER A 7 -4.40 8.57 -27.04
CA SER A 7 -3.23 7.70 -26.93
C SER A 7 -2.29 8.16 -25.82
N LYS A 8 -2.05 9.48 -25.69
CA LYS A 8 -1.21 10.06 -24.62
C LYS A 8 -1.79 9.83 -23.22
N PHE A 9 -3.12 9.80 -23.10
CA PHE A 9 -3.79 9.49 -21.84
C PHE A 9 -3.60 8.02 -21.45
N LYS A 10 -3.76 7.10 -22.41
CA LYS A 10 -3.53 5.67 -22.19
C LYS A 10 -2.09 5.36 -21.80
N PHE A 11 -1.10 5.93 -22.51
CA PHE A 11 0.32 5.76 -22.18
C PHE A 11 0.69 6.29 -20.79
N LYS A 12 0.08 7.41 -20.37
CA LYS A 12 0.31 7.98 -19.04
C LYS A 12 -0.24 7.08 -17.93
N TYR A 13 -1.43 6.50 -18.13
CA TYR A 13 -2.06 5.57 -17.18
C TYR A 13 -1.23 4.28 -17.03
N GLU A 14 -0.85 3.66 -18.15
CA GLU A 14 0.00 2.45 -18.15
C GLU A 14 1.35 2.68 -17.45
N TYR A 15 1.94 3.87 -17.59
CA TYR A 15 3.18 4.24 -16.91
C TYR A 15 3.00 4.45 -15.41
N GLN A 16 1.90 5.05 -14.97
CA GLN A 16 1.62 5.31 -13.56
C GLN A 16 1.31 4.02 -12.79
N GLU A 17 0.59 3.09 -13.40
CA GLU A 17 0.45 1.76 -12.81
C GLU A 17 1.78 1.03 -12.69
N LYS A 18 2.68 1.22 -13.68
CA LYS A 18 4.01 0.62 -13.66
C LYS A 18 4.84 1.10 -12.48
N ASP A 19 4.88 2.41 -12.20
CA ASP A 19 5.62 2.96 -11.07
C ASP A 19 5.11 2.41 -9.74
N LEU A 20 3.79 2.36 -9.53
CA LEU A 20 3.21 1.84 -8.30
C LEU A 20 3.52 0.34 -8.12
N LYS A 21 3.35 -0.47 -9.17
CA LYS A 21 3.72 -1.90 -9.15
C LYS A 21 5.20 -2.08 -8.82
N PHE A 22 6.06 -1.23 -9.36
CA PHE A 22 7.49 -1.25 -9.10
C PHE A 22 7.86 -0.88 -7.66
N ILE A 23 7.22 0.14 -7.09
CA ILE A 23 7.32 0.50 -5.67
C ILE A 23 6.86 -0.67 -4.79
N LEU A 24 5.73 -1.30 -5.10
CA LEU A 24 5.17 -2.40 -4.33
C LEU A 24 6.06 -3.67 -4.40
N ASN A 25 6.65 -3.96 -5.57
CA ASN A 25 7.65 -5.02 -5.68
C ASN A 25 8.89 -4.73 -4.83
N SER A 26 9.30 -3.46 -4.73
CA SER A 26 10.42 -3.06 -3.86
C SER A 26 10.08 -3.18 -2.38
N ILE A 27 8.86 -2.84 -1.97
CA ILE A 27 8.33 -3.09 -0.63
C ILE A 27 8.33 -4.59 -0.33
N TYR A 28 7.89 -5.43 -1.28
CA TYR A 28 7.94 -6.88 -1.14
C TYR A 28 9.38 -7.41 -0.97
N LYS A 29 10.35 -6.88 -1.72
CA LYS A 29 11.77 -7.23 -1.52
C LYS A 29 12.28 -6.84 -0.13
N CYS A 30 11.86 -5.69 0.41
CA CYS A 30 12.14 -5.32 1.79
C CYS A 30 11.48 -6.30 2.78
N TYR A 31 10.23 -6.70 2.52
CA TYR A 31 9.54 -7.72 3.31
C TYR A 31 10.31 -9.03 3.35
N LEU A 32 10.81 -9.53 2.21
CA LEU A 32 11.64 -10.73 2.15
C LEU A 32 12.91 -10.61 3.02
N ARG A 33 13.57 -9.45 3.01
CA ARG A 33 14.73 -9.18 3.87
C ARG A 33 14.34 -9.16 5.36
N ILE A 34 13.18 -8.60 5.70
CA ILE A 34 12.66 -8.58 7.08
C ILE A 34 12.40 -10.00 7.55
N ILE A 35 11.63 -10.80 6.79
CA ILE A 35 11.21 -12.13 7.25
C ILE A 35 12.38 -13.13 7.37
N THR A 36 13.43 -12.94 6.57
CA THR A 36 14.65 -13.77 6.63
C THR A 36 15.66 -13.31 7.67
N SER A 37 15.46 -12.12 8.26
CA SER A 37 16.30 -11.61 9.35
C SER A 37 15.88 -12.11 10.73
N ASN A 38 16.70 -11.86 11.75
CA ASN A 38 16.36 -12.12 13.16
C ASN A 38 15.53 -11.00 13.81
N ILE A 39 15.04 -10.02 13.03
CA ILE A 39 14.23 -8.93 13.55
C ILE A 39 12.88 -9.47 14.01
N THR A 40 12.40 -8.95 15.13
CA THR A 40 11.05 -9.15 15.64
C THR A 40 10.41 -7.78 15.87
N VAL A 41 9.09 -7.71 15.79
CA VAL A 41 8.36 -6.44 15.89
C VAL A 41 7.14 -6.60 16.81
N ASN A 42 6.75 -5.55 17.52
CA ASN A 42 5.55 -5.61 18.35
C ASN A 42 4.31 -5.81 17.46
N ASN A 43 3.25 -6.38 18.04
CA ASN A 43 1.93 -6.42 17.39
C ASN A 43 1.29 -5.02 17.33
N ASN A 44 1.84 -4.13 16.51
CA ASN A 44 1.38 -2.77 16.32
C ASN A 44 1.56 -2.36 14.85
N GLU A 45 0.51 -1.80 14.26
CA GLU A 45 0.49 -1.38 12.85
C GLU A 45 1.60 -0.38 12.51
N ASN A 46 1.81 0.60 13.39
CA ASN A 46 2.83 1.62 13.23
C ASN A 46 4.23 1.02 13.35
N ASP A 47 4.48 0.13 14.31
CA ASP A 47 5.79 -0.48 14.50
C ASP A 47 6.19 -1.33 13.27
N ILE A 48 5.24 -2.07 12.69
CA ILE A 48 5.48 -2.87 11.48
C ILE A 48 5.76 -1.96 10.27
N ARG A 49 4.93 -0.92 10.05
CA ARG A 49 5.14 0.06 8.98
C ARG A 49 6.49 0.76 9.11
N ASP A 50 6.83 1.21 10.32
CA ASP A 50 8.04 1.98 10.59
C ASP A 50 9.31 1.16 10.35
N LEU A 51 9.23 -0.17 10.47
CA LEU A 51 10.31 -1.06 10.06
C LEU A 51 10.63 -0.89 8.56
N PHE A 52 9.61 -0.84 7.69
CA PHE A 52 9.82 -0.60 6.26
C PHE A 52 10.42 0.78 5.99
N ILE A 53 9.97 1.82 6.72
CA ILE A 53 10.43 3.21 6.57
C ILE A 53 11.56 3.51 7.58
N SER A 54 12.60 2.68 7.55
CA SER A 54 13.80 2.86 8.37
C SER A 54 15.06 2.92 7.50
N ASP A 55 16.17 3.34 8.11
CA ASP A 55 17.50 3.40 7.50
C ASP A 55 18.10 2.02 7.20
N LEU A 56 17.43 0.93 7.59
CA LEU A 56 17.74 -0.44 7.16
C LEU A 56 17.04 -0.82 5.85
N TYR A 57 15.97 -0.11 5.47
CA TYR A 57 15.10 -0.46 4.36
C TYR A 57 14.82 0.72 3.41
N LEU A 58 13.60 1.25 3.35
CA LEU A 58 13.21 2.20 2.29
C LEU A 58 13.82 3.59 2.43
N ASP A 59 14.38 3.94 3.59
CA ASP A 59 15.18 5.17 3.76
C ASP A 59 16.69 4.92 3.56
N ASN A 60 17.12 3.69 3.35
CA ASN A 60 18.50 3.35 3.06
C ASN A 60 18.86 3.68 1.60
N HIS A 61 19.69 4.70 1.38
CA HIS A 61 20.06 5.11 0.01
C HIS A 61 20.71 3.98 -0.81
N LYS A 62 21.59 3.18 -0.20
CA LYS A 62 22.25 2.06 -0.90
C LYS A 62 21.25 1.00 -1.31
N LEU A 63 20.32 0.63 -0.42
CA LEU A 63 19.26 -0.31 -0.77
C LEU A 63 18.35 0.25 -1.87
N LYS A 64 18.02 1.54 -1.82
CA LYS A 64 17.21 2.18 -2.87
C LYS A 64 17.92 2.13 -4.23
N GLN A 65 19.25 2.23 -4.28
CA GLN A 65 20.03 2.01 -5.51
C GLN A 65 19.93 0.56 -5.99
N GLU A 66 20.09 -0.41 -5.08
CA GLU A 66 19.94 -1.85 -5.39
C GLU A 66 18.53 -2.19 -5.91
N LEU A 67 17.51 -1.51 -5.39
CA LEU A 67 16.10 -1.68 -5.78
C LEU A 67 15.66 -0.77 -6.92
N ASP A 68 16.54 0.12 -7.40
CA ASP A 68 16.28 1.13 -8.44
C ASP A 68 15.08 2.06 -8.14
N ILE A 69 14.86 2.40 -6.86
CA ILE A 69 13.79 3.30 -6.38
C ILE A 69 14.34 4.60 -5.76
N VAL A 70 15.57 5.00 -6.13
CA VAL A 70 16.24 6.18 -5.54
C VAL A 70 15.41 7.46 -5.65
N GLU A 71 14.63 7.59 -6.73
CA GLU A 71 13.78 8.76 -6.99
C GLU A 71 12.57 8.86 -6.06
N PHE A 72 12.17 7.78 -5.37
CA PHE A 72 10.97 7.79 -4.53
C PHE A 72 11.31 8.10 -3.09
N LYS A 73 10.68 9.11 -2.49
CA LYS A 73 10.77 9.38 -1.05
C LYS A 73 9.55 8.82 -0.35
N PHE A 74 9.77 8.14 0.77
CA PHE A 74 8.71 7.59 1.61
C PHE A 74 8.66 8.39 2.91
N ASP A 75 7.50 8.94 3.24
CA ASP A 75 7.28 9.63 4.50
C ASP A 75 6.20 8.89 5.28
N LYS A 76 6.47 8.56 6.55
CA LYS A 76 5.49 7.93 7.45
C LYS A 76 4.68 8.96 8.22
N GLU A 77 3.43 8.62 8.54
CA GLU A 77 2.58 9.36 9.50
C GLU A 77 2.38 10.84 9.15
N ILE A 78 2.24 11.15 7.86
CA ILE A 78 2.06 12.53 7.40
C ILE A 78 0.63 13.01 7.68
N GLN A 79 0.54 14.16 8.35
CA GLN A 79 -0.73 14.86 8.56
C GLN A 79 -1.24 15.45 7.25
N THR A 80 -2.50 15.19 6.92
CA THR A 80 -3.29 15.86 5.90
C THR A 80 -4.44 16.65 6.55
N GLU A 81 -5.17 17.41 5.74
CA GLU A 81 -6.34 18.18 6.20
C GLU A 81 -7.45 17.29 6.80
N THR A 82 -7.50 16.02 6.40
CA THR A 82 -8.61 15.08 6.65
C THR A 82 -8.20 13.86 7.47
N GLY A 83 -6.92 13.73 7.84
CA GLY A 83 -6.41 12.62 8.64
C GLY A 83 -4.88 12.52 8.62
N ARG A 84 -4.38 11.39 9.10
CA ARG A 84 -2.95 11.04 9.03
C ARG A 84 -2.79 9.86 8.08
N VAL A 85 -1.90 9.97 7.11
CA VAL A 85 -1.59 8.91 6.14
C VAL A 85 -0.49 8.03 6.69
N ASP A 86 -0.62 6.72 6.55
CA ASP A 86 0.41 5.77 6.97
C ASP A 86 1.72 6.00 6.19
N ILE A 87 1.69 5.92 4.86
CA ILE A 87 2.87 6.18 4.02
C ILE A 87 2.49 7.09 2.85
N ARG A 88 3.21 8.21 2.72
CA ARG A 88 3.21 9.07 1.53
C ARG A 88 4.42 8.74 0.66
N VAL A 89 4.19 8.53 -0.62
CA VAL A 89 5.25 8.40 -1.63
C VAL A 89 5.34 9.69 -2.44
N LEU A 90 6.53 10.26 -2.56
CA LEU A 90 6.84 11.37 -3.47
C LEU A 90 7.77 10.89 -4.58
N ASN A 91 7.55 11.35 -5.81
CA ASN A 91 8.55 11.24 -6.87
C ASN A 91 9.42 12.51 -6.82
N MET A 92 10.67 12.36 -6.39
CA MET A 92 11.58 13.48 -6.16
C MET A 92 11.97 14.21 -7.44
N ILE A 93 11.96 13.55 -8.60
CA ILE A 93 12.18 14.20 -9.90
C ILE A 93 11.02 15.17 -10.19
N LYS A 94 9.77 14.78 -9.90
CA LYS A 94 8.60 15.65 -10.04
C LYS A 94 8.60 16.77 -9.00
N THR A 95 8.96 16.47 -7.76
CA THR A 95 9.10 17.47 -6.69
C THR A 95 10.13 18.54 -7.03
N MET A 96 11.30 18.15 -7.57
CA MET A 96 12.32 19.10 -8.02
C MET A 96 11.85 19.97 -9.20
N LYS A 97 10.85 19.52 -9.96
CA LYS A 97 10.19 20.30 -11.04
C LYS A 97 9.01 21.14 -10.54
N GLY A 98 8.78 21.19 -9.23
CA GLY A 98 7.74 22.00 -8.60
C GLY A 98 6.39 21.28 -8.39
N ASP A 99 6.30 19.97 -8.65
CA ASP A 99 5.10 19.18 -8.33
C ASP A 99 5.25 18.52 -6.96
N PHE A 100 4.71 19.19 -5.94
CA PHE A 100 4.76 18.74 -4.55
C PHE A 100 3.62 17.79 -4.17
N LYS A 101 2.76 17.40 -5.13
CA LYS A 101 1.66 16.49 -4.84
C LYS A 101 2.22 15.11 -4.47
N PRO A 102 1.62 14.43 -3.47
CA PRO A 102 1.81 13.01 -3.24
C PRO A 102 1.73 12.24 -4.55
N TYR A 103 2.74 11.40 -4.82
CA TYR A 103 2.73 10.55 -5.99
C TYR A 103 1.80 9.36 -5.79
N TYR A 104 1.88 8.73 -4.62
CA TYR A 104 0.92 7.74 -4.13
C TYR A 104 0.75 7.87 -2.62
N PHE A 105 -0.34 7.33 -2.13
CA PHE A 105 -0.55 7.01 -0.73
C PHE A 105 -0.67 5.50 -0.55
N ILE A 106 -0.08 4.98 0.53
CA ILE A 106 -0.17 3.59 0.92
C ILE A 106 -0.73 3.55 2.34
N GLU A 107 -1.87 2.90 2.51
CA GLU A 107 -2.50 2.67 3.80
C GLU A 107 -2.13 1.28 4.33
N CYS A 108 -1.89 1.15 5.62
CA CYS A 108 -1.50 -0.09 6.27
C CYS A 108 -2.60 -0.53 7.23
N LYS A 109 -2.93 -1.82 7.27
CA LYS A 109 -3.86 -2.36 8.25
C LYS A 109 -3.40 -3.74 8.71
N ARG A 110 -3.54 -4.04 10.00
CA ARG A 110 -3.32 -5.42 10.50
C ARG A 110 -4.48 -6.34 10.12
N LEU A 111 -4.19 -7.63 10.01
CA LEU A 111 -5.14 -8.71 9.71
C LEU A 111 -4.85 -9.89 10.64
N ASP A 112 -5.90 -10.48 11.23
CA ASP A 112 -5.77 -11.63 12.13
C ASP A 112 -6.76 -12.76 11.84
N GLY A 113 -7.51 -12.68 10.74
CA GLY A 113 -8.45 -13.71 10.32
C GLY A 113 -9.77 -13.73 11.09
N VAL A 114 -9.94 -12.86 12.09
CA VAL A 114 -11.15 -12.85 12.89
C VAL A 114 -12.27 -12.17 12.11
N ILE A 115 -13.34 -12.92 11.86
CA ILE A 115 -14.58 -12.42 11.26
C ILE A 115 -15.67 -12.54 12.31
N ASN A 116 -16.28 -11.41 12.69
CA ASN A 116 -17.40 -11.39 13.61
C ASN A 116 -18.56 -10.57 13.02
N PRO A 117 -19.62 -11.23 12.50
CA PRO A 117 -20.77 -10.53 11.91
C PRO A 117 -21.48 -9.57 12.87
N GLU A 118 -21.41 -9.81 14.18
CA GLU A 118 -22.04 -8.98 15.21
C GLU A 118 -21.14 -7.81 15.66
N ASN A 119 -19.82 -7.94 15.49
CA ASN A 119 -18.84 -6.93 15.87
C ASN A 119 -18.03 -6.46 14.66
N LYS A 120 -18.46 -5.36 14.03
CA LYS A 120 -17.80 -4.73 12.87
C LYS A 120 -16.49 -3.98 13.18
N ASN A 121 -15.78 -4.37 14.24
CA ASN A 121 -14.55 -3.73 14.71
C ASN A 121 -13.37 -4.70 14.73
N THR A 122 -13.47 -5.83 14.02
CA THR A 122 -12.35 -6.75 13.82
C THR A 122 -11.24 -6.09 13.01
N LEU A 123 -10.03 -6.67 13.02
CA LEU A 123 -8.93 -6.16 12.19
C LEU A 123 -9.27 -6.26 10.70
N ASN A 124 -9.98 -7.31 10.29
CA ASN A 124 -10.51 -7.43 8.94
C ASN A 124 -11.53 -6.33 8.60
N ASP A 125 -12.46 -6.02 9.50
CA ASP A 125 -13.41 -4.93 9.27
C ASP A 125 -12.70 -3.58 9.12
N LYS A 126 -11.66 -3.33 9.93
CA LYS A 126 -10.84 -2.12 9.85
C LYS A 126 -10.09 -1.99 8.54
N TYR A 127 -9.70 -3.11 7.91
CA TYR A 127 -9.09 -3.10 6.57
C TYR A 127 -10.00 -2.39 5.55
N ILE A 128 -11.32 -2.58 5.66
CA ILE A 128 -12.31 -1.93 4.81
C ILE A 128 -12.70 -0.55 5.37
N ASN A 129 -13.21 -0.53 6.59
CA ASN A 129 -13.87 0.64 7.18
C ASN A 129 -12.91 1.79 7.47
N ASP A 130 -11.69 1.47 7.88
CA ASP A 130 -10.67 2.44 8.26
C ASP A 130 -9.49 2.47 7.28
N GLY A 131 -9.44 1.55 6.31
CA GLY A 131 -8.42 1.48 5.27
C GLY A 131 -8.95 1.96 3.92
N ILE A 132 -9.62 1.06 3.19
CA ILE A 132 -10.18 1.33 1.84
C ILE A 132 -11.05 2.59 1.82
N ASN A 133 -11.93 2.76 2.81
CA ASN A 133 -12.85 3.90 2.84
C ASN A 133 -12.14 5.25 2.97
N ARG A 134 -10.87 5.31 3.39
CA ARG A 134 -10.11 6.57 3.37
C ARG A 134 -9.92 7.12 1.96
N PHE A 135 -9.80 6.24 0.97
CA PHE A 135 -9.71 6.62 -0.43
C PHE A 135 -11.09 6.91 -1.05
N VAL A 136 -12.09 6.07 -0.74
CA VAL A 136 -13.46 6.23 -1.24
C VAL A 136 -14.07 7.56 -0.77
N GLU A 137 -13.88 7.91 0.50
CA GLU A 137 -14.35 9.17 1.09
C GLU A 137 -13.43 10.37 0.78
N GLU A 138 -12.40 10.15 -0.04
CA GLU A 138 -11.41 11.16 -0.43
C GLU A 138 -10.75 11.85 0.77
N LYS A 139 -10.55 11.12 1.87
CA LYS A 139 -9.61 11.55 2.91
C LYS A 139 -8.20 11.52 2.33
N TYR A 140 -7.90 10.55 1.49
CA TYR A 140 -6.68 10.51 0.68
C TYR A 140 -6.98 10.72 -0.78
N HIS A 141 -6.22 11.61 -1.41
CA HIS A 141 -6.34 11.87 -2.84
C HIS A 141 -5.77 10.74 -3.69
N THR A 142 -6.35 10.51 -4.85
CA THR A 142 -5.96 9.51 -5.85
C THR A 142 -5.44 10.22 -7.12
N TYR A 143 -4.35 11.00 -7.01
CA TYR A 143 -3.88 11.85 -8.11
C TYR A 143 -3.50 11.08 -9.39
N GLN A 144 -3.09 9.82 -9.26
CA GLN A 144 -2.74 8.95 -10.38
C GLN A 144 -3.78 7.86 -10.63
N GLU A 145 -5.00 8.03 -10.12
CA GLU A 145 -6.09 7.04 -10.24
C GLU A 145 -5.72 5.65 -9.68
N ALA A 146 -4.64 5.58 -8.91
CA ALA A 146 -4.14 4.38 -8.26
C ALA A 146 -3.51 4.73 -6.91
N ASN A 147 -3.65 3.83 -5.93
CA ASN A 147 -3.01 3.87 -4.62
C ASN A 147 -2.84 2.44 -4.10
N ALA A 148 -2.27 2.25 -2.91
CA ALA A 148 -2.08 0.92 -2.36
C ALA A 148 -2.52 0.75 -0.91
N MET A 149 -2.70 -0.51 -0.55
CA MET A 149 -2.96 -1.00 0.80
C MET A 149 -1.98 -2.12 1.12
N ILE A 150 -1.45 -2.14 2.34
CA ILE A 150 -0.68 -3.28 2.86
C ILE A 150 -1.43 -3.88 4.04
N GLY A 151 -1.81 -5.15 3.91
CA GLY A 151 -2.34 -5.96 4.99
C GLY A 151 -1.20 -6.67 5.72
N PHE A 152 -0.95 -6.33 6.97
CA PHE A 152 0.00 -7.06 7.82
C PHE A 152 -0.72 -8.21 8.50
N VAL A 153 -0.48 -9.44 8.06
CA VAL A 153 -1.03 -10.63 8.69
C VAL A 153 -0.25 -10.92 9.97
N VAL A 154 -0.89 -10.72 11.12
CA VAL A 154 -0.25 -10.76 12.46
C VAL A 154 -0.56 -12.03 13.25
N LYS A 155 -1.30 -12.97 12.63
CA LYS A 155 -1.56 -14.32 13.14
C LYS A 155 -1.44 -15.30 12.00
N GLU A 156 -1.03 -16.54 12.32
CA GLU A 156 -0.99 -17.62 11.34
C GLU A 156 -2.42 -17.95 10.91
N ILE A 157 -2.74 -17.62 9.66
CA ILE A 157 -4.05 -17.82 9.02
C ILE A 157 -3.84 -18.19 7.55
N ASP A 158 -4.83 -18.84 6.95
CA ASP A 158 -4.88 -18.95 5.49
C ASP A 158 -5.24 -17.60 4.88
N ILE A 159 -4.25 -16.95 4.24
CA ILE A 159 -4.40 -15.61 3.66
C ILE A 159 -5.41 -15.62 2.51
N ASN A 160 -5.44 -16.68 1.70
CA ASN A 160 -6.36 -16.77 0.57
C ASN A 160 -7.81 -16.91 1.05
N GLU A 161 -8.05 -17.78 2.03
CA GLU A 161 -9.38 -17.89 2.65
C GLU A 161 -9.79 -16.61 3.36
N ASN A 162 -8.87 -15.98 4.10
CA ASN A 162 -9.11 -14.69 4.73
C ASN A 162 -9.53 -13.62 3.71
N CYS A 163 -8.87 -13.60 2.55
CA CYS A 163 -9.17 -12.61 1.51
C CYS A 163 -10.56 -12.79 0.88
N LYS A 164 -11.20 -13.96 0.97
CA LYS A 164 -12.58 -14.16 0.50
C LYS A 164 -13.60 -13.34 1.29
N PHE A 165 -13.26 -12.93 2.51
CA PHE A 165 -14.08 -11.97 3.27
C PHE A 165 -14.19 -10.61 2.55
N PHE A 166 -13.13 -10.20 1.86
CA PHE A 166 -13.08 -8.96 1.10
C PHE A 166 -13.60 -9.17 -0.32
N LYS A 167 -14.93 -9.16 -0.50
CA LYS A 167 -15.60 -9.42 -1.80
C LYS A 167 -15.13 -8.54 -2.97
N LEU A 168 -14.50 -7.41 -2.69
CA LEU A 168 -14.00 -6.46 -3.69
C LEU A 168 -12.59 -6.80 -4.19
N LEU A 169 -11.84 -7.63 -3.46
CA LEU A 169 -10.47 -8.01 -3.83
C LEU A 169 -10.47 -9.09 -4.90
N ASN A 170 -9.72 -8.83 -5.97
CA ASN A 170 -9.49 -9.77 -7.05
C ASN A 170 -8.00 -10.15 -7.06
N PRO A 171 -7.64 -11.44 -7.05
CA PRO A 171 -6.25 -11.86 -7.20
C PRO A 171 -5.65 -11.24 -8.46
N HIS A 172 -4.48 -10.63 -8.31
CA HIS A 172 -3.78 -9.98 -9.42
C HIS A 172 -2.28 -10.11 -9.20
N LYS A 173 -1.62 -10.84 -10.08
CA LYS A 173 -0.18 -11.08 -9.99
C LYS A 173 0.59 -9.91 -10.58
N PHE A 174 1.02 -9.00 -9.71
CA PHE A 174 1.88 -7.86 -10.09
C PHE A 174 3.21 -7.83 -9.32
N VAL A 175 3.41 -8.78 -8.41
CA VAL A 175 4.67 -9.05 -7.72
C VAL A 175 5.13 -10.46 -8.10
N ASP A 176 6.40 -10.58 -8.47
CA ASP A 176 6.95 -11.86 -8.91
C ASP A 176 7.07 -12.84 -7.74
N ASN A 177 6.69 -14.11 -7.96
CA ASN A 177 6.75 -15.19 -6.97
C ASN A 177 6.02 -14.91 -5.64
N PHE A 178 4.98 -14.08 -5.70
CA PHE A 178 4.14 -13.76 -4.55
C PHE A 178 2.66 -13.89 -4.92
N ASP A 179 1.94 -14.74 -4.19
CA ASP A 179 0.55 -15.08 -4.52
C ASP A 179 -0.48 -14.22 -3.78
N TYR A 180 -0.06 -13.49 -2.73
CA TYR A 180 -0.97 -12.69 -1.90
C TYR A 180 -1.03 -11.23 -2.34
N SER A 181 -1.14 -11.02 -3.65
CA SER A 181 -1.32 -9.72 -4.28
C SER A 181 -2.68 -9.62 -4.96
N TYR A 182 -3.38 -8.51 -4.73
CA TYR A 182 -4.76 -8.31 -5.18
C TYR A 182 -4.95 -6.89 -5.71
N ILE A 183 -6.02 -6.67 -6.49
CA ILE A 183 -6.53 -5.35 -6.85
C ILE A 183 -8.00 -5.20 -6.49
N SER A 184 -8.45 -3.97 -6.28
CA SER A 184 -9.88 -3.64 -6.25
C SER A 184 -10.13 -2.28 -6.89
N THR A 185 -11.26 -2.15 -7.60
CA THR A 185 -11.67 -0.91 -8.26
C THR A 185 -12.80 -0.26 -7.48
N HIS A 186 -12.73 1.07 -7.32
CA HIS A 186 -13.64 1.84 -6.50
C HIS A 186 -14.04 3.14 -7.19
N ILE A 187 -15.15 3.70 -6.73
CA ILE A 187 -15.62 5.02 -7.14
C ILE A 187 -15.57 5.94 -5.92
N THR A 188 -14.87 7.06 -6.01
CA THR A 188 -14.81 8.05 -4.92
C THR A 188 -16.17 8.73 -4.71
N LYS A 189 -16.35 9.43 -3.58
CA LYS A 189 -17.55 10.26 -3.33
C LYS A 189 -17.77 11.31 -4.45
N SER A 190 -16.71 11.81 -5.07
CA SER A 190 -16.77 12.73 -6.23
C SER A 190 -16.94 12.04 -7.59
N LYS A 191 -17.24 10.73 -7.59
CA LYS A 191 -17.52 9.91 -8.78
C LYS A 191 -16.32 9.69 -9.70
N LYS A 192 -15.12 9.66 -9.15
CA LYS A 192 -13.90 9.29 -9.88
C LYS A 192 -13.56 7.83 -9.64
N GLU A 193 -13.21 7.12 -10.71
CA GLU A 193 -12.73 5.75 -10.60
C GLU A 193 -11.26 5.73 -10.15
N PHE A 194 -10.90 4.74 -9.34
CA PHE A 194 -9.49 4.46 -9.01
C PHE A 194 -9.30 2.98 -8.66
N THR A 195 -8.05 2.53 -8.76
CA THR A 195 -7.64 1.17 -8.40
C THR A 195 -6.79 1.17 -7.13
N LEU A 196 -7.11 0.28 -6.19
CA LEU A 196 -6.24 -0.05 -5.08
C LEU A 196 -5.47 -1.33 -5.38
N TYR A 197 -4.16 -1.27 -5.18
CA TYR A 197 -3.27 -2.42 -5.20
C TYR A 197 -3.05 -2.90 -3.76
N HIS A 198 -3.10 -4.21 -3.53
CA HIS A 198 -3.06 -4.78 -2.19
C HIS A 198 -1.93 -5.81 -2.09
N LEU A 199 -1.15 -5.74 -1.01
CA LEU A 199 -0.20 -6.78 -0.60
C LEU A 199 -0.58 -7.30 0.78
N MET A 200 -0.74 -8.62 0.93
CA MET A 200 -0.97 -9.25 2.23
C MET A 200 0.32 -9.91 2.72
N LEU A 201 1.05 -9.22 3.58
CA LEU A 201 2.38 -9.62 4.02
C LEU A 201 2.29 -10.37 5.35
N ASP A 202 2.82 -11.60 5.38
CA ASP A 202 2.79 -12.45 6.57
C ASP A 202 3.89 -12.09 7.56
N PHE A 203 3.48 -11.51 8.69
CA PHE A 203 4.31 -11.14 9.82
C PHE A 203 4.07 -12.04 11.04
N SER A 204 3.19 -13.03 10.97
CA SER A 204 2.76 -13.85 12.12
C SER A 204 3.93 -14.41 12.93
N MET A 205 4.98 -14.88 12.24
CA MET A 205 6.20 -15.42 12.84
C MET A 205 7.22 -14.37 13.34
N LYS A 206 6.94 -13.08 13.12
CA LYS A 206 7.79 -11.94 13.51
C LYS A 206 7.16 -11.09 14.62
N ILE A 207 5.89 -11.34 14.94
CA ILE A 207 5.17 -10.62 15.97
C ILE A 207 5.58 -11.11 17.36
N ILE A 208 5.93 -10.17 18.24
CA ILE A 208 6.02 -10.39 19.68
C ILE A 208 4.69 -9.99 20.32
N SER A 209 4.05 -10.95 20.99
CA SER A 209 2.96 -10.67 21.92
C SER A 209 3.55 -10.10 23.20
N LYS A 210 3.13 -8.88 23.57
CA LYS A 210 3.34 -8.39 24.93
C LYS A 210 2.27 -8.97 25.85
#